data_AF-A0A5S9MHN1-F1
#
_entry.id   AF-A0A5S9MHN1-F1
#
_cell.length_a   1.000
_cell.length_b   1.000
_cell.length_c   1.000
_cell.angle_alpha   90.00
_cell.angle_beta   90.00
_cell.angle_gamma   90.00
#
_symmetry.space_group_name_H-M   'P 1'
#
loop_
_entity.id
_entity.type
_entity.pdbx_description
1 polymer ?
#
loop_
_entity_poly.entity_id
_entity_poly.type
_entity_poly.pdbx_seq_one_letter_code
_entity_poly.pdbx_strand_id
1 'polypeptide(L)'
;MNKQIAAVEPNGYLPNDLYDTRDTLVDQLSSLVDIKVSYNPPGGNALKIAEGTVNIDIIGANGQSAGNILNGITNEKSELQISYDNTTGLVNSLQFGTTTIAADQLQVNGKVKALVEAYGYMSNGAEKKGMYPDMLAELDEVAKVFMDTFNDVHKQGYTLNGASGQDFFLISKITMS
;
A
#
# COMPACT_ATOMS: atom_id res chain seq x y z
N MET A 1 8.11 6.25 24.05
CA MET A 1 6.83 5.81 24.64
C MET A 1 6.94 4.49 25.40
N ASN A 2 6.96 3.29 24.77
CA ASN A 2 7.10 2.01 25.51
C ASN A 2 8.25 2.01 26.53
N LYS A 3 9.44 2.51 26.15
CA LYS A 3 10.58 2.68 27.07
C LYS A 3 10.29 3.58 28.28
N GLN A 4 9.50 4.64 28.10
CA GLN A 4 9.16 5.57 29.17
C GLN A 4 8.11 4.95 30.09
N ILE A 5 7.09 4.28 29.54
CA ILE A 5 6.09 3.53 30.31
C ILE A 5 6.80 2.48 31.19
N ALA A 6 7.68 1.68 30.58
CA ALA A 6 8.47 0.65 31.28
C ALA A 6 9.43 1.21 32.34
N ALA A 7 9.82 2.48 32.27
CA ALA A 7 10.65 3.14 33.28
C ALA A 7 9.82 3.68 34.45
N VAL A 8 8.54 3.97 34.25
CA VAL A 8 7.67 4.61 35.26
C VAL A 8 6.92 3.56 36.07
N GLU A 9 6.26 2.60 35.42
CA GLU A 9 5.36 1.64 36.07
C GLU A 9 6.02 0.79 37.17
N PRO A 10 7.26 0.25 37.00
CA PRO A 10 7.86 -0.59 38.03
C PRO A 10 8.13 0.14 39.36
N ASN A 11 8.07 1.47 39.35
CA ASN A 11 8.23 2.33 40.53
C ASN A 11 6.89 2.63 41.24
N GLY A 12 5.78 2.06 40.78
CA GLY A 12 4.45 2.22 41.39
C GLY A 12 3.67 3.46 40.93
N TYR A 13 4.10 4.11 39.83
CA TYR A 13 3.43 5.26 39.23
C TYR A 13 2.72 4.89 37.93
N LEU A 14 1.68 5.64 37.57
CA LEU A 14 0.98 5.49 36.30
C LEU A 14 1.28 6.66 35.37
N PRO A 15 1.77 6.40 34.16
CA PRO A 15 2.03 7.43 33.18
C PRO A 15 0.81 7.70 32.30
N ASN A 16 -0.27 8.26 32.86
CA ASN A 16 -1.55 8.46 32.15
C ASN A 16 -1.39 9.23 30.83
N ASP A 17 -0.63 10.33 30.81
CA ASP A 17 -0.38 11.11 29.59
C ASP A 17 0.29 10.28 28.47
N LEU A 18 1.12 9.30 28.85
CA LEU A 18 1.76 8.39 27.89
C LEU A 18 0.78 7.35 27.35
N TYR A 19 -0.20 6.93 28.14
CA TYR A 19 -1.28 6.05 27.66
C TYR A 19 -2.17 6.79 26.67
N ASP A 20 -2.61 8.01 26.99
CA ASP A 20 -3.43 8.83 26.08
C ASP A 20 -2.72 9.07 24.74
N THR A 21 -1.42 9.38 24.79
CA THR A 21 -0.60 9.55 23.59
C THR A 21 -0.45 8.23 22.82
N ARG A 22 -0.27 7.10 23.52
CA ARG A 22 -0.15 5.79 22.89
C ARG A 22 -1.41 5.42 22.14
N ASP A 23 -2.56 5.61 22.77
CA ASP A 23 -3.84 5.21 22.21
C ASP A 23 -4.15 6.06 20.97
N THR A 24 -3.85 7.36 21.01
CA THR A 24 -3.92 8.25 19.84
C THR A 24 -3.03 7.75 18.68
N LEU A 25 -1.78 7.35 18.96
CA LEU A 25 -0.86 6.86 17.94
C LEU A 25 -1.28 5.49 17.39
N VAL A 26 -1.82 4.62 18.24
CA VAL A 26 -2.37 3.32 17.85
C VAL A 26 -3.59 3.51 16.94
N ASP A 27 -4.48 4.44 17.25
CA ASP A 27 -5.63 4.78 16.42
C ASP A 27 -5.22 5.36 15.06
N GLN A 28 -4.21 6.23 15.04
CA GLN A 28 -3.64 6.73 13.79
C GLN A 28 -3.05 5.60 12.95
N LEU A 29 -2.32 4.67 13.58
CA LEU A 29 -1.75 3.52 12.89
C LEU A 29 -2.81 2.58 12.34
N SER A 30 -3.89 2.32 13.09
CA SER A 30 -5.00 1.46 12.65
C SER A 30 -5.76 2.05 11.45
N SER A 31 -5.74 3.38 11.28
CA SER A 31 -6.29 4.02 10.07
C SER A 31 -5.45 3.76 8.81
N LEU A 32 -4.16 3.46 8.98
CA LEU A 32 -3.25 3.21 7.87
C LEU A 32 -3.27 1.74 7.43
N VAL A 33 -3.28 0.82 8.41
CA VAL A 33 -3.22 -0.62 8.20
C VAL A 33 -3.92 -1.34 9.35
N ASP A 34 -4.53 -2.50 9.09
CA ASP A 34 -5.04 -3.37 10.14
C ASP A 34 -3.94 -3.84 11.09
N ILE A 35 -4.12 -3.61 12.39
CA ILE A 35 -3.17 -3.98 13.43
C ILE A 35 -3.81 -4.78 14.55
N LYS A 36 -2.97 -5.59 15.20
CA LYS A 36 -3.25 -6.22 16.49
C LYS A 36 -2.35 -5.59 17.53
N VAL A 37 -2.95 -5.10 18.61
CA VAL A 37 -2.22 -4.64 19.78
C VAL A 37 -2.29 -5.70 20.87
N SER A 38 -1.16 -6.02 21.48
CA SER A 38 -1.09 -6.89 22.66
C SER A 38 -0.26 -6.23 23.76
N TYR A 39 -0.62 -6.46 25.01
CA TYR A 39 0.00 -5.80 26.15
C TYR A 39 0.92 -6.77 26.89
N ASN A 40 2.07 -6.26 27.34
CA ASN A 40 3.03 -6.96 28.16
C ASN A 40 2.94 -6.40 29.58
N PRO A 41 2.41 -7.16 30.56
CA PRO A 41 2.27 -6.68 31.92
C PRO A 41 3.61 -6.21 32.51
N PRO A 42 3.62 -5.09 33.27
CA PRO A 42 4.84 -4.62 33.90
C PRO A 42 5.22 -5.48 35.11
N GLY A 43 6.52 -5.53 35.40
CA GLY A 43 7.06 -6.17 36.60
C GLY A 43 7.29 -5.18 37.76
N GLY A 44 7.95 -5.65 38.83
CA GLY A 44 8.35 -4.80 39.96
C GLY A 44 7.19 -4.39 40.86
N ASN A 45 7.18 -3.13 41.32
CA ASN A 45 6.16 -2.58 42.21
C ASN A 45 4.99 -1.92 41.44
N ALA A 46 4.75 -2.34 40.20
CA ALA A 46 3.71 -1.76 39.37
C ALA A 46 2.32 -1.92 40.01
N LEU A 47 1.48 -0.90 39.83
CA LEU A 47 0.09 -0.96 40.29
C LEU A 47 -0.68 -2.02 39.48
N LYS A 48 -1.69 -2.64 40.09
CA LYS A 48 -2.53 -3.67 39.44
C LYS A 48 -3.25 -3.18 38.18
N ILE A 49 -3.40 -1.86 38.04
CA ILE A 49 -4.06 -1.19 36.91
C ILE A 49 -3.06 -0.68 35.87
N ALA A 50 -1.76 -0.95 36.02
CA ALA A 50 -0.77 -0.59 35.03
C ALA A 50 -0.92 -1.43 33.76
N GLU A 51 -0.89 -0.78 32.61
CA GLU A 51 -1.17 -1.43 31.32
C GLU A 51 0.05 -2.09 30.69
N GLY A 52 1.25 -1.62 30.99
CA GLY A 52 2.47 -2.17 30.43
C GLY A 52 2.82 -1.66 29.04
N THR A 53 3.85 -2.28 28.46
CA THR A 53 4.27 -1.99 27.08
C THR A 53 3.43 -2.74 26.07
N VAL A 54 3.33 -2.21 24.86
CA VAL A 54 2.54 -2.84 23.79
C VAL A 54 3.40 -3.46 22.70
N ASN A 55 2.99 -4.62 22.18
CA ASN A 55 3.40 -5.13 20.89
C ASN A 55 2.36 -4.73 19.84
N ILE A 56 2.82 -4.45 18.63
CA ILE A 56 1.96 -4.12 17.49
C ILE A 56 2.33 -5.04 16.33
N ASP A 57 1.38 -5.86 15.91
CA ASP A 57 1.48 -6.72 14.75
C ASP A 57 0.51 -6.24 13.66
N ILE A 58 0.83 -6.50 12.40
CA ILE A 58 -0.08 -6.28 11.28
C ILE A 58 -0.93 -7.52 11.12
N ILE A 59 -2.21 -7.33 10.80
CA ILE A 59 -3.13 -8.42 10.53
C ILE A 59 -3.44 -8.45 9.03
N GLY A 60 -3.22 -9.60 8.40
CA GLY A 60 -3.66 -9.88 7.03
C GLY A 60 -5.06 -10.50 6.99
N ALA A 61 -5.45 -11.05 5.83
CA ALA A 61 -6.72 -11.78 5.70
C ALA A 61 -6.86 -12.86 6.78
N ASN A 62 -8.06 -12.99 7.31
CA ASN A 62 -8.46 -14.03 8.27
C ASN A 62 -7.79 -13.94 9.65
N GLY A 63 -7.29 -12.76 10.04
CA GLY A 63 -6.76 -12.55 11.39
C GLY A 63 -5.33 -13.04 11.61
N GLN A 64 -4.64 -13.47 10.55
CA GLN A 64 -3.27 -13.97 10.63
C GLN A 64 -2.27 -12.81 10.70
N SER A 65 -1.19 -13.00 11.46
CA SER A 65 -0.12 -12.02 11.52
C SER A 65 0.59 -11.92 10.16
N ALA A 66 0.70 -10.69 9.67
CA ALA A 66 1.34 -10.30 8.42
C ALA A 66 2.69 -9.59 8.65
N GLY A 67 3.17 -9.58 9.90
CA GLY A 67 4.45 -8.99 10.31
C GLY A 67 4.34 -8.25 11.64
N ASN A 68 5.46 -8.02 12.29
CA ASN A 68 5.53 -7.23 13.53
C ASN A 68 6.05 -5.81 13.22
N ILE A 69 5.39 -4.79 13.78
CA ILE A 69 5.82 -3.38 13.71
C ILE A 69 6.62 -3.00 14.95
N LEU A 70 6.20 -3.48 16.11
CA LEU A 70 6.79 -3.11 17.39
C LEU A 70 6.77 -4.29 18.35
N ASN A 71 7.92 -4.58 18.95
CA ASN A 71 8.03 -5.47 20.09
C ASN A 71 8.18 -4.62 21.36
N GLY A 72 7.20 -4.70 22.25
CA GLY A 72 7.15 -3.91 23.49
C GLY A 72 8.13 -4.36 24.57
N ILE A 73 8.70 -5.56 24.45
CA ILE A 73 9.71 -6.09 25.39
C ILE A 73 11.11 -5.71 24.93
N THR A 74 11.47 -6.05 23.69
CA THR A 74 12.81 -5.77 23.14
C THR A 74 12.97 -4.32 22.68
N ASN A 75 11.87 -3.59 22.47
CA ASN A 75 11.81 -2.28 21.83
C ASN A 75 12.32 -2.27 20.38
N GLU A 76 12.36 -3.43 19.74
CA GLU A 76 12.63 -3.52 18.30
C GLU A 76 11.43 -2.97 17.53
N LYS A 77 11.75 -2.20 16.48
CA LYS A 77 10.78 -1.62 15.55
C LYS A 77 11.06 -2.14 14.15
N SER A 78 10.01 -2.38 13.39
CA SER A 78 10.09 -2.66 11.96
C SER A 78 9.54 -1.48 11.18
N GLU A 79 10.20 -1.17 10.07
CA GLU A 79 9.72 -0.16 9.13
C GLU A 79 9.03 -0.86 7.95
N LEU A 80 8.01 -0.21 7.40
CA LEU A 80 7.41 -0.63 6.14
C LEU A 80 8.39 -0.30 5.01
N GLN A 81 8.71 -1.30 4.21
CA GLN A 81 9.46 -1.13 2.97
C GLN A 81 8.57 -1.49 1.78
N ILE A 82 8.64 -0.71 0.71
CA ILE A 82 7.90 -0.96 -0.53
C ILE A 82 8.91 -1.23 -1.63
N SER A 83 8.77 -2.37 -2.29
CA SER A 83 9.56 -2.73 -3.46
C SER A 83 8.73 -2.49 -4.71
N TYR A 84 9.39 -1.96 -5.74
CA TYR A 84 8.80 -1.66 -7.04
C TYR A 84 9.38 -2.58 -8.10
N ASP A 85 8.59 -2.88 -9.12
CA ASP A 85 9.07 -3.57 -10.30
C ASP A 85 9.94 -2.64 -11.14
N ASN A 86 11.14 -3.09 -11.51
CA ASN A 86 12.14 -2.25 -12.19
C ASN A 86 11.76 -1.92 -13.64
N THR A 87 10.81 -2.65 -14.23
CA THR A 87 10.41 -2.46 -15.64
C THR A 87 9.23 -1.51 -15.75
N THR A 88 8.26 -1.65 -14.85
CA THR A 88 6.98 -0.93 -14.89
C THR A 88 6.88 0.22 -13.89
N GLY A 89 7.75 0.24 -12.87
CA GLY A 89 7.68 1.19 -11.76
C GLY A 89 6.51 0.95 -10.81
N LEU A 90 5.68 -0.08 -11.03
CA LEU A 90 4.54 -0.39 -10.18
C LEU A 90 4.95 -1.12 -8.90
N VAL A 91 4.09 -1.08 -7.88
CA VAL A 91 4.36 -1.75 -6.61
C VAL A 91 4.43 -3.26 -6.84
N ASN A 92 5.51 -3.89 -6.37
CA ASN A 92 5.73 -5.33 -6.49
C ASN A 92 5.46 -6.05 -5.15
N SER A 93 5.97 -5.52 -4.05
CA SER A 93 5.75 -6.10 -2.73
C SER A 93 5.89 -5.09 -1.60
N LEU A 94 5.30 -5.41 -0.46
CA LEU A 94 5.44 -4.69 0.79
C LEU A 94 6.14 -5.60 1.80
N GLN A 95 7.07 -5.06 2.57
CA GLN A 95 7.75 -5.78 3.63
C GLN A 95 7.51 -5.11 4.98
N PHE A 96 7.05 -5.91 5.93
CA PHE A 96 6.81 -5.54 7.32
C PHE A 96 7.76 -6.35 8.21
N GLY A 97 8.86 -5.72 8.62
CA GLY A 97 9.94 -6.41 9.32
C GLY A 97 10.60 -7.42 8.40
N THR A 98 10.52 -8.70 8.76
CA THR A 98 11.04 -9.81 7.94
C THR A 98 10.00 -10.43 7.01
N THR A 99 8.73 -10.04 7.13
CA THR A 99 7.63 -10.62 6.34
C THR A 99 7.44 -9.82 5.07
N THR A 100 7.61 -10.46 3.91
CA THR A 100 7.34 -9.87 2.60
C THR A 100 6.01 -10.38 2.07
N ILE A 101 5.18 -9.48 1.58
CA ILE A 101 3.85 -9.73 1.02
C ILE A 101 3.84 -9.19 -0.41
N ALA A 102 3.51 -10.05 -1.38
CA ALA A 102 3.31 -9.60 -2.75
C ALA A 102 2.14 -8.61 -2.81
N ALA A 103 2.23 -7.60 -3.68
CA ALA A 103 1.24 -6.52 -3.73
C ALA A 103 -0.18 -7.03 -4.03
N ASP A 104 -0.31 -8.04 -4.87
CA ASP A 104 -1.58 -8.70 -5.21
C ASP A 104 -2.10 -9.66 -4.12
N GLN A 105 -1.25 -10.00 -3.15
CA GLN A 105 -1.61 -10.75 -1.95
C GLN A 105 -1.80 -9.83 -0.74
N LEU A 106 -1.82 -8.52 -0.93
CA LEU A 106 -2.01 -7.55 0.14
C LEU A 106 -3.46 -7.61 0.63
N GLN A 107 -3.66 -8.37 1.69
CA GLN A 107 -4.95 -8.59 2.33
C GLN A 107 -5.16 -7.74 3.60
N VAL A 108 -4.41 -6.65 3.74
CA VAL A 108 -4.59 -5.69 4.84
C VAL A 108 -5.60 -4.62 4.42
N ASN A 109 -6.47 -4.17 5.32
CA ASN A 109 -7.30 -2.99 5.05
C ASN A 109 -6.57 -1.71 5.45
N GLY A 110 -7.17 -0.57 5.11
CA GLY A 110 -6.66 0.75 5.46
C GLY A 110 -6.05 1.50 4.28
N LYS A 111 -5.50 2.68 4.59
CA LYS A 111 -5.00 3.62 3.58
C LYS A 111 -3.86 3.05 2.71
N VAL A 112 -3.03 2.16 3.26
CA VAL A 112 -1.91 1.56 2.50
C VAL A 112 -2.43 0.76 1.31
N LYS A 113 -3.40 -0.13 1.51
CA LYS A 113 -3.99 -0.91 0.41
C LYS A 113 -4.66 -0.01 -0.64
N ALA A 114 -5.44 0.97 -0.19
CA ALA A 114 -6.09 1.91 -1.10
C ALA A 114 -5.08 2.69 -1.97
N LEU A 115 -3.94 3.09 -1.40
CA LEU A 115 -2.88 3.76 -2.17
C LEU A 115 -2.21 2.82 -3.18
N VAL A 116 -1.95 1.56 -2.81
CA VAL A 116 -1.39 0.55 -3.73
C VAL A 116 -2.35 0.28 -4.88
N GLU A 117 -3.64 0.11 -4.60
CA GLU A 117 -4.68 -0.09 -5.62
C GLU A 117 -4.86 1.13 -6.53
N ALA A 118 -4.79 2.34 -5.97
CA ALA A 118 -4.90 3.57 -6.75
C ALA A 118 -3.69 3.79 -7.67
N TYR A 119 -2.47 3.61 -7.13
CA TYR A 119 -1.22 3.82 -7.87
C TYR A 119 -0.97 2.75 -8.93
N GLY A 120 -1.24 1.49 -8.57
CA GLY A 120 -1.02 0.33 -9.41
C GLY A 120 0.07 -0.60 -8.89
N TYR A 121 -0.08 -1.87 -9.20
CA TYR A 121 0.76 -2.95 -8.72
C TYR A 121 0.92 -4.05 -9.75
N MET A 122 1.96 -4.87 -9.56
CA MET A 122 2.17 -6.09 -10.32
C MET A 122 1.41 -7.25 -9.68
N SER A 123 0.58 -7.93 -10.46
CA SER A 123 -0.07 -9.18 -10.08
C SER A 123 0.58 -10.37 -10.76
N ASN A 124 0.83 -11.43 -9.99
CA ASN A 124 1.53 -12.64 -10.39
C ASN A 124 2.87 -12.36 -11.10
N GLY A 125 3.50 -11.22 -10.80
CA GLY A 125 4.77 -10.78 -11.39
C GLY A 125 4.71 -10.40 -12.87
N ALA A 126 3.53 -10.31 -13.50
CA ALA A 126 3.41 -10.10 -14.94
C ALA A 126 2.34 -9.08 -15.34
N GLU A 127 1.21 -9.03 -14.62
CA GLU A 127 0.09 -8.18 -14.99
C GLU A 127 0.15 -6.85 -14.24
N LYS A 128 -0.03 -5.74 -14.98
CA LYS A 128 -0.28 -4.42 -14.39
C LYS A 128 -1.75 -4.38 -13.94
N LYS A 129 -1.99 -4.05 -12.67
CA LYS A 129 -3.33 -3.89 -12.09
C LYS A 129 -3.43 -2.60 -11.30
N GLY A 130 -4.65 -2.11 -11.10
CA GLY A 130 -4.95 -0.97 -10.25
C GLY A 130 -5.53 0.20 -11.04
N MET A 131 -6.13 1.15 -10.33
CA MET A 131 -6.97 2.18 -10.93
C MET A 131 -6.23 3.03 -11.96
N TYR A 132 -5.01 3.48 -11.64
CA TYR A 132 -4.23 4.30 -12.57
C TYR A 132 -3.81 3.56 -13.85
N PRO A 133 -3.14 2.37 -13.80
CA PRO A 133 -2.81 1.64 -15.02
C PRO A 133 -4.05 1.17 -15.80
N ASP A 134 -5.15 0.83 -15.12
CA ASP A 134 -6.40 0.44 -15.78
C ASP A 134 -6.99 1.62 -16.56
N MET A 135 -7.05 2.81 -15.96
CA MET A 135 -7.52 4.04 -16.63
C MET A 135 -6.64 4.41 -17.84
N LEU A 136 -5.33 4.20 -17.77
CA LEU A 136 -4.43 4.42 -18.91
C LEU A 136 -4.72 3.43 -20.05
N ALA A 137 -4.94 2.16 -19.73
CA ALA A 137 -5.31 1.16 -20.73
C ALA A 137 -6.66 1.47 -21.40
N GLU A 138 -7.65 1.95 -20.63
CA GLU A 138 -8.94 2.40 -21.16
C GLU A 138 -8.78 3.62 -22.08
N LEU A 139 -7.94 4.59 -21.71
CA LEU A 139 -7.66 5.76 -22.54
C LEU A 139 -6.97 5.37 -23.86
N ASP A 140 -6.03 4.44 -23.81
CA ASP A 140 -5.34 3.91 -24.99
C ASP A 140 -6.31 3.21 -25.94
N GLU A 141 -7.28 2.46 -25.40
CA GLU A 141 -8.31 1.81 -26.20
C GLU A 141 -9.23 2.84 -26.88
N VAL A 142 -9.65 3.88 -26.15
CA VAL A 142 -10.45 4.98 -26.75
C VAL A 142 -9.67 5.66 -27.87
N ALA A 143 -8.38 5.94 -27.67
CA ALA A 143 -7.53 6.57 -28.68
C ALA A 143 -7.40 5.66 -29.92
N LYS A 144 -7.19 4.36 -29.71
CA LYS A 144 -7.10 3.39 -30.79
C LYS A 144 -8.39 3.29 -31.60
N VAL A 145 -9.54 3.13 -30.93
CA VAL A 145 -10.86 3.08 -31.60
C VAL A 145 -11.10 4.35 -32.41
N PHE A 146 -10.73 5.52 -31.86
CA PHE A 146 -10.83 6.78 -32.60
C PHE A 146 -9.94 6.80 -33.84
N MET A 147 -8.66 6.44 -33.71
CA MET A 147 -7.71 6.41 -34.82
C MET A 147 -8.16 5.47 -35.94
N ASP A 148 -8.57 4.26 -35.57
CA ASP A 148 -9.02 3.23 -36.52
C ASP A 148 -10.28 3.71 -37.26
N THR A 149 -11.28 4.18 -36.52
CA THR A 149 -12.54 4.68 -37.10
C THR A 149 -12.30 5.88 -38.02
N PHE A 150 -11.44 6.82 -37.61
CA PHE A 150 -11.11 7.99 -38.43
C PHE A 150 -10.39 7.59 -39.71
N ASN A 151 -9.36 6.74 -39.60
CA ASN A 151 -8.60 6.25 -40.75
C ASN A 151 -9.51 5.53 -41.75
N ASP A 152 -10.44 4.70 -41.25
CA ASP A 152 -11.37 3.96 -42.10
C ASP A 152 -12.31 4.87 -42.89
N VAL A 153 -12.79 5.97 -42.30
CA VAL A 153 -13.57 6.98 -43.02
C VAL A 153 -12.68 7.79 -43.97
N HIS A 154 -11.49 8.21 -43.54
CA HIS A 154 -10.59 9.04 -44.33
C HIS A 154 -10.10 8.33 -45.60
N LYS A 155 -9.80 7.03 -45.52
CA LYS A 155 -9.43 6.19 -46.68
C LYS A 155 -10.51 6.11 -47.76
N GLN A 156 -11.77 6.33 -47.41
CA GLN A 156 -12.89 6.34 -48.36
C GLN A 156 -13.02 7.67 -49.11
N GLY A 157 -12.31 8.72 -48.67
CA GLY A 157 -12.33 10.05 -49.28
C GLY A 157 -11.24 10.26 -50.33
N TYR A 158 -11.20 11.48 -50.87
CA TYR A 158 -10.17 11.96 -51.78
C TYR A 158 -9.47 13.19 -51.20
N THR A 159 -8.17 13.30 -51.43
CA THR A 159 -7.36 14.48 -51.11
C THR A 159 -7.70 15.64 -52.06
N LEU A 160 -7.19 16.85 -51.75
CA LEU A 160 -7.34 18.04 -52.60
C LEU A 160 -6.85 17.83 -54.05
N ASN A 161 -5.91 16.91 -54.26
CA ASN A 161 -5.34 16.59 -55.57
C ASN A 161 -6.08 15.43 -56.27
N GLY A 162 -7.20 14.95 -55.71
CA GLY A 162 -8.00 13.86 -56.25
C GLY A 162 -7.43 12.45 -55.98
N ALA A 163 -6.33 12.32 -55.24
CA ALA A 163 -5.79 11.02 -54.83
C ALA A 163 -6.60 10.41 -53.68
N SER A 164 -6.71 9.08 -53.60
CA SER A 164 -7.41 8.39 -52.50
C SER A 164 -6.79 8.70 -51.13
N GLY A 165 -7.65 8.86 -50.12
CA GLY A 165 -7.23 9.03 -48.74
C GLY A 165 -6.39 7.84 -48.24
N GLN A 166 -5.43 8.14 -47.36
CA GLN A 166 -4.57 7.16 -46.69
C GLN A 166 -4.85 7.17 -45.19
N ASP A 167 -4.17 6.34 -44.40
CA ASP A 167 -4.24 6.46 -42.94
C ASP A 167 -3.76 7.85 -42.52
N PHE A 168 -4.59 8.55 -41.75
CA PHE A 168 -4.28 9.86 -41.19
C PHE A 168 -3.42 9.73 -39.93
N PHE A 169 -3.74 8.73 -39.10
CA PHE A 169 -3.01 8.39 -37.89
C PHE A 169 -2.20 7.10 -38.09
N LEU A 170 -0.95 7.09 -37.62
CA LEU A 170 -0.08 5.91 -37.62
C LEU A 170 0.15 5.44 -36.19
N ILE A 171 -0.06 4.15 -35.91
CA ILE A 171 0.25 3.57 -34.60
C ILE A 171 1.76 3.33 -34.52
N SER A 172 2.54 4.38 -34.24
CA SER A 172 3.92 4.21 -33.78
C SER A 172 3.92 4.18 -32.25
N LYS A 173 3.60 3.01 -31.70
CA LYS A 173 3.71 2.66 -30.27
C LYS A 173 3.17 3.71 -29.29
N ILE A 174 1.98 3.46 -28.77
CA ILE A 174 1.65 3.89 -27.41
C ILE A 174 2.44 2.95 -26.47
N THR A 175 3.71 3.24 -26.25
CA THR A 175 4.46 2.63 -25.13
C THR A 175 4.62 3.70 -24.08
N MET A 176 3.86 3.57 -22.99
CA MET A 176 4.23 4.21 -21.73
C MET A 176 5.38 3.41 -21.13
N SER A 177 6.58 3.99 -21.20
CA SER A 177 7.74 3.60 -20.40
C SER A 177 7.50 3.95 -18.94
#